data_AF-A0A8H7NYR2-F1
#
_entry.id   AF-A0A8H7NYR2-F1
#
_cell.length_a   1.000
_cell.length_b   1.000
_cell.length_c   1.000
_cell.angle_alpha   90.00
_cell.angle_beta   90.00
_cell.angle_gamma   90.00
#
_symmetry.space_group_name_H-M   'P 1'
#
loop_
_entity.id
_entity.type
_entity.pdbx_description
1 polymer ?
#
loop_
_entity_poly.entity_id
_entity_poly.type
_entity_poly.pdbx_seq_one_letter_code
_entity_poly.pdbx_strand_id
1 'polypeptide(L)'
;MRRFDACALCLQRAREPVACQKGHLFCKECSRRCRTLSDRRLGWKHSSARRKRRNEAHERLPASASCSSSRRALSQTNVRPPPRILRKFDFSESTVDTLAREAEEAALRQIEREQAEALKHKLPDFWLPSLTPTYASSGPPASLADVKLQTTCRGGNPPHHLTRKTLIPVHFIFDTSASTQPRSVESTPSTESGTEAKPKRDEEKTAICPSCKKVLSNSALMNLMKPCGHVVCKTCTDTLVKPAKQCIQCDVQLADKDIIELAREGTGYAAGGLAETSKKGVAFQG
;
A
#
# COMPACT_ATOMS: atom_id res chain seq x y z
N MET A 1 19.91 -0.63 14.00
CA MET A 1 18.77 0.17 14.53
C MET A 1 18.58 1.37 13.62
N ARG A 2 17.33 1.66 13.22
CA ARG A 2 17.03 2.85 12.40
C ARG A 2 17.20 4.12 13.24
N ARG A 3 17.75 5.20 12.70
CA ARG A 3 17.79 6.51 13.38
C ARG A 3 16.37 7.09 13.53
N PHE A 4 16.16 7.95 14.52
CA PHE A 4 14.85 8.56 14.80
C PHE A 4 14.37 9.46 13.66
N ASP A 5 15.31 10.11 12.99
CA ASP A 5 15.11 11.01 11.84
C ASP A 5 15.19 10.30 10.49
N ALA A 6 15.36 8.98 10.46
CA ALA A 6 15.44 8.20 9.23
C ALA A 6 14.05 7.76 8.71
N CYS A 7 13.95 7.53 7.41
CA CYS A 7 12.74 7.09 6.74
C CYS A 7 12.58 5.56 6.82
N ALA A 8 11.36 5.05 7.03
CA ALA A 8 11.10 3.61 7.17
C ALA A 8 11.20 2.84 5.86
N LEU A 9 11.24 3.54 4.72
CA LEU A 9 11.29 2.93 3.40
C LEU A 9 12.71 2.94 2.81
N CYS A 10 13.47 4.02 3.00
CA CYS A 10 14.83 4.13 2.45
C CYS A 10 15.95 4.05 3.50
N LEU A 11 15.62 4.05 4.79
CA LEU A 11 16.56 3.96 5.93
C LEU A 11 17.60 5.10 6.03
N GLN A 12 17.57 6.06 5.11
CA GLN A 12 18.35 7.29 5.15
C GLN A 12 17.61 8.37 5.94
N ARG A 13 18.33 9.43 6.35
CA ARG A 13 17.73 10.64 6.94
C ARG A 13 16.60 11.15 6.05
N ALA A 14 15.44 11.37 6.65
CA ALA A 14 14.24 11.65 5.91
C ALA A 14 14.29 13.04 5.24
N ARG A 15 14.16 13.06 3.91
CA ARG A 15 14.01 14.30 3.13
C ARG A 15 12.55 14.70 3.09
N GLU A 16 12.25 15.95 3.48
CA GLU A 16 10.89 16.43 3.72
C GLU A 16 10.09 15.40 4.54
N PRO A 17 10.45 15.23 5.82
CA PRO A 17 9.91 14.15 6.63
C PRO A 17 8.40 14.30 6.80
N VAL A 18 7.68 13.20 6.60
CA VAL A 18 6.24 13.09 6.82
C VAL A 18 5.97 11.92 7.74
N ALA A 19 5.04 12.08 8.67
CA ALA A 19 4.64 11.04 9.62
C ALA A 19 3.22 10.53 9.33
N CYS A 20 2.99 9.25 9.62
CA CYS A 20 1.66 8.69 9.72
C CYS A 20 1.00 9.02 11.08
N GLN A 21 -0.30 8.82 11.19
CA GLN A 21 -1.07 8.94 12.44
C GLN A 21 -0.56 8.00 13.56
N LYS A 22 0.11 6.90 13.21
CA LYS A 22 0.78 6.01 14.18
C LYS A 22 2.23 6.39 14.48
N GLY A 23 2.71 7.55 14.02
CA GLY A 23 4.05 8.05 14.35
C GLY A 23 5.21 7.55 13.47
N HIS A 24 4.96 6.75 12.43
CA HIS A 24 6.04 6.26 11.54
C HIS A 24 6.51 7.36 10.59
N LEU A 25 7.83 7.58 10.51
CA LEU A 25 8.46 8.61 9.67
C LEU A 25 8.83 8.10 8.26
N PHE A 26 8.56 8.90 7.25
CA PHE A 26 8.86 8.64 5.83
C PHE A 26 9.39 9.89 5.12
N CYS A 27 10.12 9.72 4.02
CA CYS A 27 10.29 10.80 3.05
C CYS A 27 8.99 11.01 2.28
N LYS A 28 8.68 12.26 1.95
CA LYS A 28 7.53 12.59 1.09
C LYS A 28 7.57 11.86 -0.26
N GLU A 29 8.75 11.71 -0.87
CA GLU A 29 8.90 10.96 -2.12
C GLU A 29 8.75 9.45 -1.94
N CYS A 30 9.33 8.89 -0.88
CA CYS A 30 9.24 7.46 -0.60
C CYS A 30 7.80 7.02 -0.35
N SER A 31 7.00 7.83 0.37
CA SER A 31 5.58 7.54 0.59
C SER A 31 4.78 7.58 -0.73
N ARG A 32 5.06 8.56 -1.60
CA ARG A 32 4.45 8.64 -2.95
C ARG A 32 4.83 7.46 -3.83
N ARG A 33 6.11 7.08 -3.87
CA ARG A 33 6.61 5.93 -4.64
C ARG A 33 6.03 4.62 -4.13
N CYS A 34 5.90 4.46 -2.80
CA CYS A 34 5.26 3.28 -2.23
C CYS A 34 3.82 3.14 -2.72
N ARG A 35 3.09 4.26 -2.85
CA ARG A 35 1.73 4.25 -3.41
C ARG A 35 1.68 3.85 -4.87
N THR A 36 2.51 4.46 -5.73
CA THR A 36 2.50 4.13 -7.17
C THR A 36 2.89 2.66 -7.42
N LEU A 37 3.82 2.13 -6.63
CA LEU A 37 4.19 0.71 -6.68
C LEU A 37 3.04 -0.19 -6.23
N SER A 38 2.30 0.19 -5.18
CA SER A 38 1.09 -0.52 -4.78
C SER A 38 0.07 -0.49 -5.92
N ASP A 39 -0.28 0.68 -6.44
CA ASP A 39 -1.26 0.83 -7.54
C ASP A 39 -0.88 0.01 -8.78
N ARG A 40 0.41 -0.03 -9.17
CA ARG A 40 0.88 -0.88 -10.28
C ARG A 40 0.76 -2.37 -9.98
N ARG A 41 1.11 -2.81 -8.76
CA ARG A 41 0.91 -4.22 -8.34
C ARG A 41 -0.56 -4.60 -8.37
N LEU A 42 -1.45 -3.68 -8.01
CA LEU A 42 -2.90 -3.88 -8.10
C LEU A 42 -3.36 -4.00 -9.55
N GLY A 43 -2.91 -3.09 -10.42
CA GLY A 43 -3.20 -3.15 -11.85
C GLY A 43 -2.76 -4.47 -12.49
N TRP A 44 -1.58 -4.98 -12.14
CA TRP A 44 -1.14 -6.30 -12.60
C TRP A 44 -2.05 -7.42 -12.07
N LYS A 45 -2.33 -7.47 -10.76
CA LYS A 45 -3.22 -8.49 -10.18
C LYS A 45 -4.60 -8.49 -10.85
N HIS A 46 -5.18 -7.31 -11.08
CA HIS A 46 -6.47 -7.16 -11.75
C HIS A 46 -6.41 -7.62 -13.22
N SER A 47 -5.35 -7.25 -13.94
CA SER A 47 -5.14 -7.68 -15.33
C SER A 47 -4.92 -9.19 -15.46
N SER A 48 -4.17 -9.78 -14.53
CA SER A 48 -3.93 -11.23 -14.45
C SER A 48 -5.22 -11.98 -14.16
N ALA A 49 -6.04 -11.49 -13.23
CA ALA A 49 -7.36 -12.05 -12.95
C ALA A 49 -8.29 -11.95 -14.16
N ARG A 50 -8.33 -10.81 -14.86
CA ARG A 50 -9.11 -10.64 -16.09
C ARG A 50 -8.66 -11.61 -17.18
N ARG A 51 -7.35 -11.82 -17.35
CA ARG A 51 -6.79 -12.76 -18.32
C ARG A 51 -7.15 -14.22 -17.98
N LYS A 52 -7.09 -14.60 -16.71
CA LYS A 52 -7.56 -15.93 -16.25
C LYS A 52 -9.05 -16.15 -16.54
N ARG A 53 -9.90 -15.17 -16.20
CA ARG A 53 -11.34 -15.24 -16.51
C ARG A 53 -11.63 -15.37 -18.00
N ARG A 54 -10.88 -14.65 -18.85
CA ARG A 54 -11.00 -14.76 -20.31
C ARG A 54 -10.59 -16.14 -20.82
N ASN A 55 -9.46 -16.67 -20.35
CA ASN A 55 -9.00 -18.00 -20.75
C ASN A 55 -9.99 -19.10 -20.30
N GLU A 56 -10.51 -19.01 -19.08
CA GLU A 56 -11.49 -19.95 -18.54
C GLU A 56 -12.83 -19.89 -19.28
N ALA A 57 -13.27 -18.69 -19.71
CA ALA A 57 -14.43 -18.53 -20.58
C ALA A 57 -14.19 -19.16 -21.96
N HIS A 58 -13.01 -18.95 -22.54
CA HIS A 58 -12.64 -19.54 -23.84
C HIS A 58 -12.50 -21.06 -23.79
N GLU A 59 -12.02 -21.62 -22.68
CA GLU A 59 -11.90 -23.07 -22.47
C GLU A 59 -13.26 -23.75 -22.29
N ARG A 60 -14.23 -23.05 -21.70
CA ARG A 60 -15.61 -23.53 -21.54
C ARG A 60 -16.48 -23.37 -22.77
N LEU A 61 -16.06 -22.56 -23.75
CA LEU A 61 -16.69 -22.59 -25.07
C LEU A 61 -16.47 -23.99 -25.64
N PRO A 62 -17.53 -24.71 -26.05
CA PRO A 62 -17.36 -26.02 -26.63
C PRO A 62 -16.44 -25.90 -27.85
N ALA A 63 -15.45 -26.78 -27.95
CA ALA A 63 -14.54 -26.94 -29.10
C ALA A 63 -15.29 -27.13 -30.46
N SER A 64 -16.63 -27.08 -30.46
CA SER A 64 -17.51 -27.00 -31.63
C SER A 64 -17.29 -25.79 -32.54
N ALA A 65 -16.59 -24.73 -32.11
CA ALA A 65 -16.14 -23.66 -33.01
C ALA A 65 -14.82 -24.00 -33.73
N SER A 66 -14.10 -25.05 -33.29
CA SER A 66 -13.21 -25.82 -34.16
C SER A 66 -14.06 -26.80 -34.99
N CYS A 67 -15.10 -26.29 -35.65
CA CYS A 67 -15.72 -26.99 -36.77
C CYS A 67 -14.90 -26.78 -38.06
N SER A 68 -13.58 -26.79 -37.94
CA SER A 68 -12.71 -27.25 -39.00
C SER A 68 -13.02 -28.73 -39.22
N SER A 69 -13.95 -29.03 -40.13
CA SER A 69 -14.17 -30.37 -40.70
C SER A 69 -15.05 -31.35 -39.92
N SER A 70 -16.25 -30.97 -39.46
CA SER A 70 -17.32 -31.96 -39.34
C SER A 70 -18.15 -31.95 -40.62
N ARG A 71 -17.70 -32.77 -41.59
CA ARG A 71 -18.51 -33.20 -42.73
C ARG A 71 -19.79 -33.84 -42.19
N ARG A 72 -20.85 -33.05 -42.04
CA ARG A 72 -22.18 -33.61 -41.83
C ARG A 72 -22.68 -34.09 -43.18
N ALA A 73 -22.30 -35.32 -43.52
CA ALA A 73 -22.98 -36.09 -44.55
C ALA A 73 -24.43 -36.31 -44.08
N LEU A 74 -25.34 -35.42 -44.49
CA LEU A 74 -26.74 -35.77 -44.54
C LEU A 74 -26.92 -36.66 -45.76
N SER A 75 -26.97 -37.96 -45.51
CA SER A 75 -27.54 -38.96 -46.39
C SER A 75 -28.94 -38.51 -46.82
N GLN A 76 -29.15 -38.59 -48.13
CA GLN A 76 -30.31 -38.13 -48.86
C GLN A 76 -31.57 -38.84 -48.37
N THR A 77 -32.54 -38.07 -47.88
CA THR A 77 -33.95 -38.46 -47.96
C THR A 77 -34.65 -37.45 -48.86
N ASN A 78 -35.21 -37.98 -49.94
CA ASN A 78 -35.76 -37.27 -51.07
C ASN A 78 -37.14 -36.72 -50.68
N VAL A 79 -37.21 -35.49 -50.14
CA VAL A 79 -38.46 -34.76 -49.95
C VAL A 79 -38.28 -33.31 -50.38
N ARG A 80 -39.03 -32.93 -51.41
CA ARG A 80 -39.01 -31.63 -52.09
C ARG A 80 -39.53 -30.51 -51.17
N PRO A 81 -38.77 -29.44 -50.86
CA PRO A 81 -39.29 -28.30 -50.12
C PRO A 81 -39.88 -27.21 -51.03
N PRO A 82 -40.84 -26.38 -50.55
CA PRO A 82 -41.41 -25.25 -51.29
C PRO A 82 -40.40 -24.09 -51.46
N PRO A 83 -40.65 -23.12 -52.36
CA PRO A 83 -39.63 -22.15 -52.78
C PRO A 83 -39.27 -21.21 -51.62
N ARG A 84 -38.05 -21.35 -51.10
CA ARG A 84 -37.45 -20.38 -50.18
C ARG A 84 -36.74 -19.31 -50.99
N ILE A 85 -37.09 -18.05 -50.72
CA ILE A 85 -36.36 -16.87 -51.19
C ILE A 85 -34.93 -16.97 -50.65
N LEU A 86 -34.00 -17.27 -51.56
CA LEU A 86 -32.56 -17.32 -51.32
C LEU A 86 -32.05 -15.90 -51.08
N ARG A 87 -31.97 -15.49 -49.81
CA ARG A 87 -30.99 -14.47 -49.43
C ARG A 87 -29.62 -15.15 -49.49
N LYS A 88 -28.79 -14.74 -50.44
CA LYS A 88 -27.40 -15.18 -50.58
C LYS A 88 -26.71 -14.92 -49.24
N PHE A 89 -26.36 -16.01 -48.56
CA PHE A 89 -25.64 -15.95 -47.30
C PHE A 89 -24.16 -15.71 -47.65
N ASP A 90 -23.76 -14.45 -47.76
CA ASP A 90 -22.36 -14.09 -47.90
C ASP A 90 -21.69 -14.22 -46.54
N PHE A 91 -20.85 -15.25 -46.41
CA PHE A 91 -20.03 -15.52 -45.23
C PHE A 91 -18.97 -14.42 -45.10
N SER A 92 -19.33 -13.32 -44.45
CA SER A 92 -18.41 -12.22 -44.21
C SER A 92 -17.57 -12.47 -42.96
N GLU A 93 -16.28 -12.22 -43.03
CA GLU A 93 -15.35 -12.33 -41.90
C GLU A 93 -15.85 -11.53 -40.68
N SER A 94 -16.42 -10.34 -40.93
CA SER A 94 -17.04 -9.50 -39.90
C SER A 94 -18.23 -10.17 -39.19
N THR A 95 -19.02 -11.00 -39.88
CA THR A 95 -20.14 -11.71 -39.24
C THR A 95 -19.67 -12.84 -38.34
N VAL A 96 -18.55 -13.49 -38.69
CA VAL A 96 -17.94 -14.54 -37.85
C VAL A 96 -17.41 -13.93 -36.56
N ASP A 97 -16.75 -12.78 -36.65
CA ASP A 97 -16.25 -12.04 -35.48
C ASP A 97 -17.38 -11.58 -34.54
N THR A 98 -18.51 -11.13 -35.08
CA THR A 98 -19.67 -10.75 -34.25
C THR A 98 -20.28 -11.96 -33.56
N LEU A 99 -20.45 -13.08 -34.27
CA LEU A 99 -20.96 -14.34 -33.71
C LEU A 99 -20.03 -14.90 -32.63
N ALA A 100 -18.71 -14.80 -32.82
CA ALA A 100 -17.71 -15.21 -31.83
C ALA A 100 -17.78 -14.34 -30.56
N ARG A 101 -17.92 -13.01 -30.70
CA ARG A 101 -18.08 -12.10 -29.55
C ARG A 101 -19.39 -12.33 -28.80
N GLU A 102 -20.49 -12.55 -29.51
CA GLU A 102 -21.78 -12.89 -28.90
C GLU A 102 -21.72 -14.23 -28.14
N ALA A 103 -21.03 -15.24 -28.69
CA ALA A 103 -20.79 -16.51 -28.01
C ALA A 103 -19.91 -16.36 -26.76
N GLU A 104 -18.84 -15.55 -26.83
CA GLU A 104 -17.99 -15.21 -25.67
C GLU A 104 -18.79 -14.51 -24.56
N GLU A 105 -19.63 -13.53 -24.91
CA GLU A 105 -20.48 -12.80 -23.96
C GLU A 105 -21.57 -13.69 -23.34
N ALA A 106 -22.18 -14.57 -24.13
CA ALA A 106 -23.17 -15.54 -23.64
C ALA A 106 -22.54 -16.53 -22.67
N ALA A 107 -21.34 -17.04 -22.96
CA ALA A 107 -20.59 -17.92 -22.06
C ALA A 107 -20.22 -17.23 -20.75
N LEU A 108 -19.78 -15.97 -20.79
CA LEU A 108 -19.49 -15.18 -19.58
C LEU A 108 -20.73 -15.00 -18.70
N ARG A 109 -21.90 -14.69 -19.29
CA ARG A 109 -23.17 -14.57 -18.56
C ARG A 109 -23.65 -15.89 -17.97
N GLN A 110 -23.32 -17.01 -18.58
CA GLN A 110 -23.68 -18.33 -18.05
C GLN A 110 -22.78 -18.71 -16.86
N ILE A 111 -21.47 -18.49 -16.98
CA ILE A 111 -20.53 -18.68 -15.87
C ILE A 111 -20.90 -17.81 -14.67
N GLU A 112 -21.30 -16.55 -14.89
CA GLU A 112 -21.73 -15.66 -13.81
C GLU A 112 -23.00 -16.16 -13.10
N ARG A 113 -23.98 -16.68 -13.85
CA ARG A 113 -25.19 -17.30 -13.28
C ARG A 113 -24.88 -18.56 -12.48
N GLU A 114 -24.07 -19.47 -13.02
CA GLU A 114 -23.63 -20.70 -12.34
C GLU A 114 -22.83 -20.39 -11.07
N GLN A 115 -21.93 -19.40 -11.12
CA GLN A 115 -21.20 -18.93 -9.94
C GLN A 115 -22.14 -18.32 -8.90
N ALA A 116 -23.12 -17.51 -9.33
CA ALA A 116 -24.10 -16.91 -8.42
C ALA A 116 -25.00 -17.98 -7.77
N GLU A 117 -25.41 -19.00 -8.51
CA GLU A 117 -26.18 -20.13 -7.99
C GLU A 117 -25.36 -21.01 -7.04
N ALA A 118 -24.09 -21.28 -7.38
CA ALA A 118 -23.16 -21.99 -6.50
C ALA A 118 -22.84 -21.23 -5.20
N LEU A 119 -22.92 -19.89 -5.22
CA LEU A 119 -22.81 -19.04 -4.03
C LEU A 119 -24.12 -18.95 -3.23
N LYS A 120 -25.29 -19.04 -3.88
CA LYS A 120 -26.61 -19.09 -3.22
C LYS A 120 -26.83 -20.42 -2.48
N HIS A 121 -26.34 -21.53 -3.02
CA HIS A 121 -26.53 -22.86 -2.45
C HIS A 121 -25.51 -23.23 -1.36
N LYS A 122 -24.59 -22.33 -1.02
CA LYS A 122 -23.64 -22.49 0.08
C LYS A 122 -24.04 -21.54 1.21
N LEU A 123 -24.68 -22.10 2.24
CA LEU A 123 -24.81 -21.44 3.54
C LEU A 123 -23.43 -20.95 4.02
N PRO A 124 -23.38 -19.91 4.86
CA PRO A 124 -22.13 -19.33 5.36
C PRO A 124 -21.41 -20.29 6.32
N ASP A 125 -20.82 -21.35 5.78
CA ASP A 125 -20.04 -22.32 6.53
C ASP A 125 -18.60 -21.81 6.65
N PHE A 126 -18.42 -20.97 7.66
CA PHE A 126 -17.18 -20.31 8.06
C PHE A 126 -16.01 -21.28 8.39
N TRP A 127 -16.28 -22.59 8.52
CA TRP A 127 -15.35 -23.58 9.07
C TRP A 127 -14.71 -24.54 8.05
N LEU A 128 -15.07 -24.47 6.76
CA LEU A 128 -14.44 -25.30 5.73
C LEU A 128 -13.32 -24.52 5.01
N PRO A 129 -12.04 -24.91 5.15
CA PRO A 129 -10.90 -24.23 4.51
C PRO A 129 -11.00 -24.09 2.98
N SER A 130 -11.71 -25.01 2.32
CA SER A 130 -11.99 -25.00 0.87
C SER A 130 -13.06 -24.00 0.44
N LEU A 131 -13.82 -23.42 1.38
CA LEU A 131 -14.92 -22.48 1.16
C LEU A 131 -14.75 -21.16 1.92
N THR A 132 -13.58 -20.91 2.52
CA THR A 132 -13.32 -19.67 3.25
C THR A 132 -13.39 -18.46 2.31
N PRO A 133 -14.38 -17.55 2.47
CA PRO A 133 -14.45 -16.34 1.66
C PRO A 133 -13.27 -15.46 2.06
N THR A 134 -12.47 -15.03 1.08
CA THR A 134 -11.36 -14.11 1.36
C THR A 134 -11.92 -12.80 1.93
N TYR A 135 -11.72 -12.61 3.23
CA TYR A 135 -12.37 -11.63 4.10
C TYR A 135 -12.28 -10.17 3.62
N ALA A 136 -13.43 -9.52 3.44
CA ALA A 136 -13.61 -8.07 3.51
C ALA A 136 -14.87 -7.79 4.34
N SER A 137 -14.88 -6.70 5.11
CA SER A 137 -15.83 -6.37 6.20
C SER A 137 -17.32 -6.20 5.79
N SER A 138 -17.72 -6.56 4.58
CA SER A 138 -19.08 -6.39 4.06
C SER A 138 -19.41 -7.45 3.00
N GLY A 139 -19.39 -8.72 3.40
CA GLY A 139 -19.75 -9.86 2.55
C GLY A 139 -18.63 -10.36 1.62
N PRO A 140 -18.82 -11.51 0.94
CA PRO A 140 -17.86 -12.04 -0.01
C PRO A 140 -17.70 -11.07 -1.19
N PRO A 141 -16.47 -10.68 -1.58
CA PRO A 141 -16.29 -9.84 -2.74
C PRO A 141 -16.75 -10.59 -4.00
N ALA A 142 -17.86 -10.14 -4.60
CA ALA A 142 -18.42 -10.71 -5.83
C ALA A 142 -17.44 -10.62 -7.03
N SER A 143 -16.45 -9.73 -6.95
CA SER A 143 -15.36 -9.67 -7.92
C SER A 143 -14.09 -9.06 -7.33
N LEU A 144 -12.92 -9.45 -7.86
CA LEU A 144 -11.62 -8.86 -7.51
C LEU A 144 -11.50 -7.37 -7.89
N ALA A 145 -12.47 -6.82 -8.64
CA ALA A 145 -12.56 -5.41 -8.98
C ALA A 145 -13.03 -4.55 -7.80
N ASP A 146 -13.72 -5.14 -6.83
CA ASP A 146 -14.35 -4.40 -5.72
C ASP A 146 -13.41 -4.22 -4.51
N VAL A 147 -12.26 -4.91 -4.50
CA VAL A 147 -11.27 -4.75 -3.43
C VAL A 147 -10.44 -3.49 -3.70
N LYS A 148 -10.91 -2.34 -3.20
CA LYS A 148 -10.12 -1.09 -3.10
C LYS A 148 -8.94 -1.32 -2.16
N LEU A 149 -7.87 -1.91 -2.68
CA LEU A 149 -6.64 -2.17 -1.94
C LEU A 149 -5.97 -0.84 -1.61
N GLN A 150 -6.09 -0.45 -0.35
CA GLN A 150 -5.50 0.78 0.18
C GLN A 150 -3.99 0.62 0.35
N THR A 151 -3.26 1.72 0.22
CA THR A 151 -1.84 1.74 0.50
C THR A 151 -1.58 1.52 1.98
N THR A 152 -0.79 0.51 2.30
CA THR A 152 -0.49 0.13 3.68
C THR A 152 0.86 0.67 4.13
N CYS A 153 0.92 1.18 5.35
CA CYS A 153 2.15 1.57 6.03
C CYS A 153 3.00 0.35 6.32
N ARG A 154 4.25 0.34 5.83
CA ARG A 154 5.23 -0.73 6.05
C ARG A 154 6.08 -0.55 7.31
N GLY A 155 6.03 0.62 7.93
CA GLY A 155 6.80 0.92 9.13
C GLY A 155 6.17 0.40 10.42
N GLY A 156 4.88 0.03 10.41
CA GLY A 156 4.16 -0.39 11.60
C GLY A 156 3.69 -1.84 11.53
N ASN A 157 3.79 -2.53 12.67
CA ASN A 157 3.16 -3.81 12.94
C ASN A 157 2.10 -3.60 14.04
N PRO A 158 0.79 -3.78 13.80
CA PRO A 158 0.18 -4.28 12.57
C PRO A 158 0.13 -3.25 11.42
N PRO A 159 0.09 -3.74 10.16
CA PRO A 159 -0.10 -2.91 8.98
C PRO A 159 -1.37 -2.06 9.10
N HIS A 160 -1.28 -0.79 8.71
CA HIS A 160 -2.42 0.14 8.73
C HIS A 160 -2.48 0.95 7.44
N HIS A 161 -3.66 1.47 7.12
CA HIS A 161 -3.84 2.27 5.91
C HIS A 161 -3.08 3.59 6.01
N LEU A 162 -2.50 4.00 4.89
CA LEU A 162 -1.73 5.22 4.74
C LEU A 162 -2.32 6.03 3.58
N THR A 163 -2.96 7.16 3.86
CA THR A 163 -3.50 8.05 2.82
C THR A 163 -2.65 9.30 2.71
N ARG A 164 -2.52 9.90 1.52
CA ARG A 164 -1.73 11.14 1.34
C ARG A 164 -2.25 12.30 2.17
N LYS A 165 -3.57 12.37 2.40
CA LYS A 165 -4.21 13.39 3.24
C LYS A 165 -3.96 13.19 4.74
N THR A 166 -3.61 11.98 5.14
CA THR A 166 -3.39 11.63 6.55
C THR A 166 -1.92 11.74 6.96
N LEU A 167 -1.04 12.11 6.03
CA LEU A 167 0.37 12.33 6.28
C LEU A 167 0.59 13.74 6.81
N ILE A 168 1.33 13.84 7.90
CA ILE A 168 1.60 15.10 8.60
C ILE A 168 3.04 15.51 8.30
N PRO A 169 3.32 16.74 7.84
CA PRO A 169 4.69 17.22 7.69
C PRO A 169 5.36 17.32 9.06
N VAL A 170 6.63 16.95 9.13
CA VAL A 170 7.42 16.99 10.35
C VAL A 170 8.51 18.05 10.22
N HIS A 171 8.63 18.90 11.22
CA HIS A 171 9.64 19.95 11.30
C HIS A 171 10.49 19.71 12.54
N PHE A 172 11.70 19.20 12.32
CA PHE A 172 12.72 19.11 13.35
C PHE A 172 13.43 20.45 13.50
N ILE A 173 13.62 20.86 14.75
CA ILE A 173 14.46 22.01 15.10
C ILE A 173 15.86 21.49 15.34
N PHE A 174 16.86 22.14 14.76
CA PHE A 174 18.26 21.75 14.86
C PHE A 174 19.04 22.79 15.65
N ASP A 175 20.03 22.35 16.40
CA ASP A 175 20.92 23.29 17.06
C ASP A 175 21.76 24.04 16.02
N THR A 176 21.73 25.36 16.09
CA THR A 176 22.46 26.25 15.18
C THR A 176 23.92 26.46 15.64
N SER A 177 24.24 26.09 16.88
CA SER A 177 25.59 26.23 17.47
C SER A 177 26.68 25.43 16.73
N ALA A 178 26.32 24.36 16.03
CA ALA A 178 27.25 23.56 15.22
C ALA A 178 27.63 24.20 13.87
N SER A 179 26.97 25.30 13.46
CA SER A 179 27.18 25.91 12.15
C SER A 179 28.21 27.05 12.12
N THR A 180 28.83 27.40 13.26
CA THR A 180 29.69 28.59 13.37
C THR A 180 31.06 28.30 14.01
N GLN A 181 31.70 27.19 13.64
CA GLN A 181 33.16 27.12 13.72
C GLN A 181 33.76 27.24 12.32
N PRO A 182 34.22 28.42 11.88
CA PRO A 182 35.32 28.45 10.94
C PRO A 182 36.52 27.83 11.67
N ARG A 183 36.93 26.61 11.30
CA ARG A 183 38.18 26.06 11.79
C ARG A 183 39.28 27.05 11.43
N SER A 184 39.89 27.61 12.46
CA SER A 184 41.03 28.50 12.40
C SER A 184 42.15 27.86 11.57
N VAL A 185 42.70 28.68 10.69
CA VAL A 185 43.93 28.48 9.94
C VAL A 185 45.05 27.96 10.84
N GLU A 186 45.56 26.77 10.52
CA GLU A 186 46.95 26.39 10.80
C GLU A 186 47.39 25.44 9.67
N SER A 187 48.52 25.79 9.06
CA SER A 187 49.07 25.31 7.78
C SER A 187 49.58 23.87 7.90
N THR A 188 49.61 22.98 6.88
CA THR A 188 50.40 23.02 5.62
C THR A 188 49.92 21.93 4.61
N PRO A 189 50.35 21.98 3.31
CA PRO A 189 49.61 21.46 2.15
C PRO A 189 50.14 20.14 1.56
N SER A 190 49.37 19.48 0.66
CA SER A 190 49.81 18.99 -0.67
C SER A 190 48.69 18.30 -1.48
N THR A 191 48.65 18.69 -2.77
CA THR A 191 48.24 17.97 -4.00
C THR A 191 46.77 17.62 -4.29
N GLU A 192 46.17 18.54 -5.08
CA GLU A 192 45.41 18.35 -6.34
C GLU A 192 44.50 17.12 -6.54
N SER A 193 43.20 17.36 -6.64
CA SER A 193 42.44 17.20 -7.90
C SER A 193 40.97 17.53 -7.65
N GLY A 194 40.44 18.45 -8.46
CA GLY A 194 39.09 18.98 -8.33
C GLY A 194 38.02 17.93 -8.55
N THR A 195 37.08 17.83 -7.61
CA THR A 195 35.71 17.41 -7.91
C THR A 195 34.76 18.04 -6.90
N GLU A 196 34.05 19.05 -7.40
CA GLU A 196 32.78 19.62 -6.96
C GLU A 196 32.27 19.30 -5.55
N ALA A 197 32.19 20.36 -4.74
CA ALA A 197 31.63 20.36 -3.40
C ALA A 197 30.14 19.94 -3.38
N LYS A 198 29.89 18.66 -3.07
CA LYS A 198 28.59 18.19 -2.56
C LYS A 198 28.34 18.77 -1.16
N PRO A 199 27.10 19.18 -0.80
CA PRO A 199 26.80 19.72 0.52
C PRO A 199 26.81 18.61 1.57
N LYS A 200 27.97 18.32 2.16
CA LYS A 200 28.16 17.48 3.36
C LYS A 200 27.65 18.15 4.66
N ARG A 201 26.79 19.19 4.57
CA ARG A 201 26.35 19.99 5.73
C ARG A 201 25.09 19.47 6.44
N ASP A 202 24.40 18.47 5.88
CA ASP A 202 23.16 17.94 6.48
C ASP A 202 23.36 16.71 7.37
N GLU A 203 24.55 16.12 7.44
CA GLU A 203 24.79 14.93 8.29
C GLU A 203 25.10 15.26 9.76
N GLU A 204 25.62 16.45 10.06
CA GLU A 204 26.06 16.83 11.43
C GLU A 204 25.04 17.62 12.24
N LYS A 205 23.93 18.06 11.65
CA LYS A 205 22.91 18.84 12.37
C LYS A 205 22.13 17.93 13.33
N THR A 206 22.34 18.12 14.63
CA THR A 206 21.64 17.43 15.73
C THR A 206 20.27 18.06 15.99
N ALA A 207 19.22 17.24 16.01
CA ALA A 207 17.87 17.72 16.32
C ALA A 207 17.71 17.94 17.83
N ILE A 208 17.06 19.01 18.22
CA ILE A 208 16.83 19.40 19.62
C ILE A 208 15.35 19.69 19.89
N CYS A 209 14.95 19.49 21.13
CA CYS A 209 13.63 19.90 21.61
C CYS A 209 13.59 21.44 21.79
N PRO A 210 12.56 22.15 21.28
CA PRO A 210 12.47 23.62 21.41
C PRO A 210 12.39 24.13 22.85
N SER A 211 11.71 23.41 23.76
CA SER A 211 11.57 23.87 25.16
C SER A 211 12.82 23.62 26.00
N CYS A 212 13.27 22.37 26.06
CA CYS A 212 14.33 21.96 27.00
C CYS A 212 15.71 21.88 26.36
N LYS A 213 15.83 22.14 25.05
CA LYS A 213 17.07 22.01 24.26
C LYS A 213 17.72 20.63 24.34
N LYS A 214 17.00 19.62 24.84
CA LYS A 214 17.47 18.24 24.91
C LYS A 214 17.65 17.70 23.49
N VAL A 215 18.80 17.09 23.23
CA VAL A 215 19.07 16.40 21.96
C VAL A 215 18.10 15.25 21.78
N LEU A 216 17.41 15.24 20.65
CA LEU A 216 16.50 14.17 20.26
C LEU A 216 17.34 12.98 19.76
N SER A 217 17.05 11.80 20.29
CA SER A 217 17.76 10.56 19.98
C SER A 217 16.79 9.38 20.01
N ASN A 218 17.24 8.19 19.58
CA ASN A 218 16.40 6.98 19.57
C ASN A 218 15.88 6.57 20.97
N SER A 219 16.58 6.97 22.05
CA SER A 219 16.17 6.64 23.42
C SER A 219 15.13 7.61 23.98
N ALA A 220 15.03 8.82 23.43
CA ALA A 220 14.07 9.81 23.87
C ALA A 220 12.69 9.57 23.21
N LEU A 221 11.65 9.50 24.03
CA LEU A 221 10.27 9.57 23.54
C LEU A 221 9.99 11.00 23.07
N MET A 222 9.40 11.12 21.88
CA MET A 222 9.14 12.38 21.22
C MET A 222 7.76 12.37 20.56
N ASN A 223 7.09 13.51 20.63
CA ASN A 223 5.72 13.69 20.18
C ASN A 223 5.68 14.77 19.10
N LEU A 224 4.87 14.51 18.08
CA LEU A 224 4.60 15.37 16.94
C LEU A 224 3.22 16.01 17.11
N MET A 225 3.13 17.30 16.85
CA MET A 225 1.86 18.02 16.88
C MET A 225 1.27 18.08 15.47
N LYS A 226 0.08 17.53 15.28
CA LYS A 226 -0.56 17.32 13.96
C LYS A 226 -0.75 18.58 13.10
N PRO A 227 -1.23 19.73 13.63
CA PRO A 227 -1.54 20.87 12.79
C PRO A 227 -0.30 21.68 12.37
N CYS A 228 0.76 21.70 13.18
CA CYS A 228 1.96 22.51 12.93
C CYS A 228 3.22 21.71 12.59
N GLY A 229 3.23 20.40 12.86
CA GLY A 229 4.35 19.52 12.52
C GLY A 229 5.58 19.65 13.42
N HIS A 230 5.52 20.42 14.51
CA HIS A 230 6.65 20.56 15.44
C HIS A 230 6.83 19.30 16.31
N VAL A 231 8.09 18.94 16.56
CA VAL A 231 8.48 17.79 17.39
C VAL A 231 9.02 18.25 18.74
N VAL A 232 8.53 17.62 19.80
CA VAL A 232 8.86 17.96 21.20
C VAL A 232 9.15 16.68 21.97
N CYS A 233 10.02 16.70 22.97
CA CYS A 233 10.22 15.53 23.82
C CYS A 233 8.97 15.24 24.69
N LYS A 234 8.83 13.99 25.13
CA LYS A 234 7.69 13.55 25.95
C LYS A 234 7.52 14.39 27.21
N THR A 235 8.61 14.67 27.93
CA THR A 235 8.56 15.45 29.18
C THR A 235 7.94 16.82 28.96
N CYS A 236 8.39 17.57 27.95
CA CYS A 236 7.82 18.89 27.64
C CYS A 236 6.41 18.80 27.06
N THR A 237 6.07 17.69 26.40
CA THR A 237 4.70 17.47 25.95
C THR A 237 3.76 17.30 27.14
N ASP A 238 4.15 16.51 28.12
CA ASP A 238 3.35 16.23 29.31
C ASP A 238 3.25 17.43 30.26
N THR A 239 4.34 18.21 30.40
CA THR A 239 4.37 19.35 31.32
C THR A 239 3.90 20.68 30.74
N LEU A 240 4.06 20.92 29.43
CA LEU A 240 3.76 22.22 28.81
C LEU A 240 2.62 22.12 27.79
N VAL A 241 2.69 21.17 26.86
CA VAL A 241 1.75 21.10 25.72
C VAL A 241 0.37 20.59 26.15
N LYS A 242 0.29 19.50 26.91
CA LYS A 242 -0.98 18.92 27.38
C LYS A 242 -1.78 19.85 28.30
N PRO A 243 -1.18 20.49 29.34
CA PRO A 243 -1.95 21.39 30.20
C PRO A 243 -2.38 22.67 29.48
N ALA A 244 -1.53 23.21 28.60
CA ALA A 244 -1.85 24.45 27.87
C ALA A 244 -2.66 24.22 26.59
N LYS A 245 -2.81 22.97 26.12
CA LYS A 245 -3.49 22.58 24.87
C LYS A 245 -3.06 23.42 23.65
N GLN A 246 -1.78 23.79 23.61
CA GLN A 246 -1.21 24.64 22.56
C GLN A 246 0.23 24.25 22.25
N CYS A 247 0.66 24.52 21.02
CA CYS A 247 2.03 24.25 20.60
C CYS A 247 3.00 25.30 21.15
N ILE A 248 4.05 24.86 21.86
CA ILE A 248 5.11 25.71 22.44
C ILE A 248 5.94 26.56 21.45
N GLN A 249 5.88 26.28 20.14
CA GLN A 249 6.70 26.95 19.14
C GLN A 249 5.92 27.97 18.31
N CYS A 250 4.61 27.77 18.15
CA CYS A 250 3.78 28.56 17.24
C CYS A 250 2.38 28.86 17.80
N ASP A 251 2.11 28.50 19.07
CA ASP A 251 0.88 28.76 19.82
C ASP A 251 -0.42 28.29 19.15
N VAL A 252 -0.31 27.39 18.17
CA VAL A 252 -1.47 26.76 17.52
C VAL A 252 -2.19 25.90 18.55
N GLN A 253 -3.51 26.06 18.65
CA GLN A 253 -4.36 25.28 19.54
C GLN A 253 -4.39 23.80 19.12
N LEU A 254 -4.28 22.91 20.10
CA LEU A 254 -4.14 21.46 19.92
C LEU A 254 -5.25 20.73 20.69
N ALA A 255 -5.86 19.73 20.05
CA ALA A 255 -6.63 18.72 20.77
C ALA A 255 -5.72 17.58 21.24
N ASP A 256 -6.15 16.81 22.23
CA ASP A 256 -5.40 15.65 22.74
C ASP A 256 -5.13 14.60 21.65
N LYS A 257 -6.02 14.51 20.65
CA LYS A 257 -5.90 13.62 19.48
C LYS A 257 -4.88 14.07 18.44
N ASP A 258 -4.42 15.32 18.54
CA ASP A 258 -3.45 15.90 17.62
C ASP A 258 -2.00 15.70 18.10
N ILE A 259 -1.82 15.13 19.29
CA ILE A 259 -0.51 14.77 19.82
C ILE A 259 -0.23 13.32 19.42
N ILE A 260 0.75 13.12 18.53
CA ILE A 260 1.10 11.79 18.01
C ILE A 260 2.51 11.44 18.50
N GLU A 261 2.64 10.31 19.20
CA GLU A 261 3.96 9.79 19.58
C GLU A 261 4.69 9.27 18.34
N LEU A 262 5.93 9.70 18.11
CA LEU A 262 6.73 9.22 16.98
C LEU A 262 7.29 7.82 17.29
N ALA A 263 7.15 6.93 16.32
CA ALA A 263 7.63 5.56 16.41
C ALA A 263 9.16 5.54 16.37
N ARG A 264 9.77 4.99 17.40
CA ARG A 264 11.19 4.68 17.47
C ARG A 264 11.41 3.20 17.17
N GLU A 265 12.51 2.90 16.48
CA GLU A 265 12.92 1.53 16.25
C GLU A 265 14.13 1.18 17.11
N GLY A 266 14.04 0.06 17.81
CA GLY A 266 15.07 -0.45 18.70
C GLY A 266 14.65 -1.81 19.26
N THR A 267 15.57 -2.54 19.86
CA THR A 267 15.30 -3.75 20.63
C THR A 267 15.65 -3.50 22.10
N GLY A 268 14.91 -4.12 23.03
CA GLY A 268 15.16 -4.01 24.47
C GLY A 268 14.95 -2.60 25.06
N TYR A 269 15.87 -2.15 25.92
CA TYR A 269 15.81 -0.85 26.60
C TYR A 269 15.82 0.35 25.64
N ALA A 270 16.43 0.23 24.46
CA ALA A 270 16.46 1.29 23.45
C ALA A 270 15.08 1.58 22.83
N ALA A 271 14.17 0.58 22.81
CA ALA A 271 12.76 0.75 22.45
C ALA A 271 11.89 1.23 23.63
N GLY A 272 12.49 1.36 24.82
CA GLY A 272 11.86 1.62 26.11
C GLY A 272 10.78 0.62 26.49
N GLY A 273 11.16 -0.66 26.53
CA GLY A 273 10.38 -1.68 27.22
C GLY A 273 9.37 -2.44 26.38
N LEU A 274 9.25 -2.15 25.07
CA LEU A 274 8.36 -2.87 24.14
C LEU A 274 8.80 -4.31 23.81
N ALA A 275 9.74 -4.89 24.56
CA ALA A 275 10.22 -6.25 24.33
C ALA A 275 9.23 -7.26 24.94
N GLU A 276 8.12 -7.51 24.24
CA GLU A 276 7.18 -8.56 24.60
C GLU A 276 7.64 -9.90 23.98
N THR A 277 8.04 -10.86 24.83
CA THR A 277 8.22 -12.25 24.41
C THR A 277 6.87 -12.96 24.55
N SER A 278 6.23 -13.27 23.43
CA SER A 278 5.05 -14.15 23.40
C SER A 278 5.51 -15.58 23.20
N LYS A 279 5.42 -16.41 24.25
CA LYS A 279 5.64 -17.86 24.14
C LYS A 279 4.31 -18.52 23.80
N LYS A 280 4.11 -18.89 22.53
CA LYS A 280 2.99 -19.76 22.13
C LYS A 280 3.38 -21.22 22.41
N GLY A 281 2.89 -21.76 23.51
CA GLY A 281 3.00 -23.20 23.80
C GLY A 281 1.96 -24.00 23.01
N VAL A 282 2.28 -25.25 22.68
CA VAL A 282 1.30 -26.22 22.19
C VAL A 282 0.42 -26.58 23.38
N ALA A 283 -0.88 -26.30 23.29
CA ALA A 283 -1.84 -26.72 24.33
C ALA A 283 -1.82 -28.25 24.38
N PHE A 284 -1.66 -28.80 25.60
CA PHE A 284 -1.61 -30.22 25.89
C PHE A 284 -2.67 -30.99 25.08
N GLN A 285 -2.23 -31.92 24.23
CA GLN A 285 -3.07 -33.01 23.74
C GLN A 285 -3.08 -34.05 24.86
N GLY A 286 -4.20 -34.09 25.59
CA GLY A 286 -4.56 -35.22 26.46
C GLY A 286 -5.39 -36.23 25.69
#